data_AF-A0A3Q3E087-F1
#
_entry.id   AF-A0A3Q3E087-F1
#
_cell.length_a   1.000
_cell.length_b   1.000
_cell.length_c   1.000
_cell.angle_alpha   90.00
_cell.angle_beta   90.00
_cell.angle_gamma   90.00
#
_symmetry.space_group_name_H-M   'P 1'
#
loop_
_entity.id
_entity.type
_entity.pdbx_description
1 polymer ?
#
loop_
_entity_poly.entity_id
_entity_poly.type
_entity_poly.pdbx_seq_one_letter_code
_entity_poly.pdbx_strand_id
1 'polypeptide(L)'
;MTEMQQSKYHDLQAGLPSELSMQLAEVTLALGSAEDQVRHHKSPFHPQILREECECCAHTLAELAVAVQEFGEQNPLLCKQLGDVVAKMAEAQRHVTQQVQDRSNRLKRQAEKQLADYQSVKEFILSWVEKAESLLSGSVVWSPISQLQEQIRAYQVSLNYFYWIKKN
;
A
#
# COMPACT_ATOMS: atom_id res chain seq x y z
N MET A 1 -10.77 52.72 -9.97
CA MET A 1 -9.66 51.81 -10.37
C MET A 1 -10.06 50.33 -10.35
N THR A 2 -10.95 49.90 -9.46
CA THR A 2 -11.47 48.52 -9.37
C THR A 2 -12.46 48.16 -10.49
N GLU A 3 -13.30 49.10 -10.94
CA GLU A 3 -14.25 48.86 -12.04
C GLU A 3 -13.58 48.58 -13.38
N MET A 4 -12.46 49.26 -13.69
CA MET A 4 -11.70 49.02 -14.91
C MET A 4 -10.97 47.66 -14.88
N GLN A 5 -10.61 47.17 -13.69
CA GLN A 5 -10.05 45.82 -13.51
C GLN A 5 -11.15 44.75 -13.60
N GLN A 6 -12.33 45.01 -13.05
CA GLN A 6 -13.50 44.14 -13.17
C GLN A 6 -14.01 44.04 -14.61
N SER A 7 -14.06 45.15 -15.35
CA SER A 7 -14.40 45.15 -16.79
C SER A 7 -13.38 44.31 -17.56
N LYS A 8 -12.08 44.51 -17.33
CA LYS A 8 -11.03 43.72 -18.01
C LYS A 8 -11.14 42.22 -17.72
N TYR A 9 -11.49 41.85 -16.48
CA TYR A 9 -11.77 40.46 -16.10
C TYR A 9 -13.05 39.91 -16.73
N HIS A 10 -14.09 40.73 -16.84
CA HIS A 10 -15.36 40.35 -17.47
C HIS A 10 -15.24 40.22 -18.99
N ASP A 11 -14.42 41.06 -19.62
CA ASP A 11 -14.09 41.01 -21.04
C ASP A 11 -13.18 39.81 -21.37
N LEU A 12 -12.28 39.44 -20.44
CA LEU A 12 -11.49 38.21 -20.49
C LEU A 12 -12.37 36.96 -20.39
N GLN A 13 -13.39 37.00 -19.53
CA GLN A 13 -14.39 35.93 -19.38
C GLN A 13 -15.36 35.85 -20.58
N ALA A 14 -15.56 36.95 -21.31
CA ALA A 14 -16.39 37.02 -22.51
C ALA A 14 -15.62 36.69 -23.81
N GLY A 15 -14.29 36.79 -23.82
CA GLY A 15 -13.43 36.53 -24.98
C GLY A 15 -12.86 35.11 -25.07
N LEU A 16 -12.96 34.33 -24.00
CA LEU A 16 -12.73 32.88 -24.03
C LEU A 16 -13.99 32.19 -24.58
N PRO A 17 -13.88 31.25 -25.54
CA PRO A 17 -14.97 30.34 -25.82
C PRO A 17 -15.46 29.76 -24.49
N SER A 18 -16.76 29.87 -24.19
CA SER A 18 -17.39 29.38 -22.95
C SER A 18 -16.94 27.97 -22.61
N GLU A 19 -16.77 27.14 -23.64
CA GLU A 19 -16.22 25.79 -23.60
C GLU A 19 -14.84 25.68 -22.96
N LEU A 20 -13.87 26.51 -23.34
CA LEU A 20 -12.50 26.42 -22.82
C LEU A 20 -12.43 26.81 -21.34
N SER A 21 -13.16 27.86 -20.96
CA SER A 21 -13.25 28.30 -19.56
C SER A 21 -13.92 27.24 -18.67
N MET A 22 -14.98 26.61 -19.17
CA MET A 22 -15.68 25.53 -18.49
C MET A 22 -14.80 24.28 -18.34
N GLN A 23 -14.09 23.87 -19.39
CA GLN A 23 -13.16 22.74 -19.33
C GLN A 23 -11.99 22.98 -18.35
N LEU A 24 -11.45 24.21 -18.30
CA LEU A 24 -10.42 24.59 -17.32
C LEU A 24 -10.93 24.50 -15.87
N ALA A 25 -12.16 24.94 -15.62
CA ALA A 25 -12.79 24.85 -14.30
C ALA A 25 -13.07 23.40 -13.87
N GLU A 26 -13.57 22.58 -14.79
CA GLU A 26 -13.82 21.15 -14.55
C GLU A 26 -12.55 20.39 -14.22
N VAL A 27 -11.47 20.57 -15.00
CA VAL A 27 -10.18 19.92 -14.74
C VAL A 27 -9.56 20.41 -13.43
N THR A 28 -9.70 21.70 -13.09
CA THR A 28 -9.21 22.24 -11.81
C THR A 28 -9.93 21.62 -10.61
N LEU A 29 -11.27 21.46 -10.69
CA LEU A 29 -12.06 20.81 -9.65
C LEU A 29 -11.74 19.31 -9.54
N ALA A 30 -11.58 18.62 -10.67
CA ALA A 30 -11.20 17.21 -10.70
C ALA A 30 -9.81 16.98 -10.07
N LEU A 31 -8.83 17.83 -10.39
CA LEU A 31 -7.50 17.78 -9.79
C LEU A 31 -7.54 18.04 -8.29
N GLY A 32 -8.29 19.06 -7.84
CA GLY A 32 -8.45 19.35 -6.40
C GLY A 32 -9.12 18.20 -5.64
N SER A 33 -10.14 17.59 -6.22
CA SER A 33 -10.80 16.42 -5.64
C SER A 33 -9.86 15.21 -5.57
N ALA A 34 -9.10 14.95 -6.64
CA ALA A 34 -8.11 13.87 -6.66
C ALA A 34 -7.00 14.10 -5.61
N GLU A 35 -6.54 15.34 -5.43
CA GLU A 35 -5.53 15.70 -4.43
C GLU A 35 -6.02 15.44 -2.99
N ASP A 36 -7.26 15.81 -2.67
CA ASP A 36 -7.86 15.55 -1.37
C ASP A 36 -8.10 14.05 -1.14
N GLN A 37 -8.54 13.33 -2.18
CA GLN A 37 -8.72 11.88 -2.11
C GLN A 37 -7.41 11.14 -1.81
N VAL A 38 -6.31 11.56 -2.47
CA VAL A 38 -4.96 11.03 -2.24
C VAL A 38 -4.45 11.34 -0.83
N ARG A 39 -4.79 12.50 -0.26
CA ARG A 39 -4.40 12.89 1.11
C ARG A 39 -5.17 12.13 2.18
N HIS A 40 -6.47 11.92 2.01
CA HIS A 40 -7.34 11.48 3.09
C HIS A 40 -7.73 9.99 3.08
N HIS A 41 -7.71 9.29 1.94
CA HIS A 41 -8.15 7.88 1.90
C HIS A 41 -7.00 6.87 2.05
N LYS A 42 -7.12 5.91 2.99
CA LYS A 42 -6.12 4.85 3.28
C LYS A 42 -6.34 3.51 2.56
N SER A 43 -7.27 3.43 1.61
CA SER A 43 -7.64 2.17 0.99
C SER A 43 -6.63 1.68 -0.07
N PRO A 44 -6.20 0.41 -0.06
CA PRO A 44 -5.22 -0.16 -0.99
C PRO A 44 -5.75 -0.42 -2.42
N PHE A 45 -7.08 -0.39 -2.62
CA PHE A 45 -7.71 -0.60 -3.94
C PHE A 45 -7.93 0.70 -4.74
N HIS A 46 -7.82 1.84 -4.08
CA HIS A 46 -8.03 3.15 -4.68
C HIS A 46 -6.88 3.72 -5.55
N PRO A 47 -5.59 3.33 -5.40
CA PRO A 47 -4.50 3.97 -6.15
C PRO A 47 -4.47 3.60 -7.63
N GLN A 48 -5.12 2.51 -8.06
CA GLN A 48 -5.26 2.15 -9.47
C GLN A 48 -6.31 3.02 -10.17
N ILE A 49 -7.48 3.20 -9.52
CA ILE A 49 -8.54 4.09 -10.01
C ILE A 49 -8.03 5.54 -10.09
N LEU A 50 -7.34 6.02 -9.04
CA LEU A 50 -6.74 7.36 -9.06
C LEU A 50 -5.65 7.54 -10.11
N ARG A 51 -4.93 6.46 -10.45
CA ARG A 51 -3.92 6.49 -11.52
C ARG A 51 -4.59 6.62 -12.88
N GLU A 52 -5.63 5.85 -13.15
CA GLU A 52 -6.42 5.94 -14.37
C GLU A 52 -7.09 7.32 -14.50
N GLU A 53 -7.66 7.86 -13.42
CA GLU A 53 -8.21 9.23 -13.39
C GLU A 53 -7.12 10.29 -13.67
N CYS A 54 -5.92 10.15 -13.10
CA CYS A 54 -4.79 11.05 -13.38
C CYS A 54 -4.32 10.96 -14.84
N GLU A 55 -4.32 9.76 -15.43
CA GLU A 55 -3.96 9.53 -16.84
C GLU A 55 -5.00 10.16 -17.78
N CYS A 56 -6.30 10.03 -17.46
CA CYS A 56 -7.37 10.73 -18.19
C CYS A 56 -7.23 12.25 -18.10
N CYS A 57 -6.99 12.81 -16.90
CA CYS A 57 -6.74 14.23 -16.73
C CYS A 57 -5.51 14.71 -17.50
N ALA A 58 -4.46 13.90 -17.58
CA ALA A 58 -3.26 14.19 -18.39
C ALA A 58 -3.60 14.35 -19.87
N HIS A 59 -4.44 13.45 -20.38
CA HIS A 59 -4.86 13.45 -21.77
C HIS A 59 -5.69 14.69 -22.09
N THR A 60 -6.71 14.99 -21.26
CA THR A 60 -7.54 16.19 -21.41
C THR A 60 -6.71 17.47 -21.30
N LEU A 61 -5.72 17.54 -20.41
CA LEU A 61 -4.79 18.67 -20.33
C LEU A 61 -3.95 18.85 -21.59
N ALA A 62 -3.51 17.75 -22.21
CA ALA A 62 -2.75 17.80 -23.45
C ALA A 62 -3.60 18.32 -24.61
N GLU A 63 -4.85 17.86 -24.72
CA GLU A 63 -5.81 18.36 -25.72
C GLU A 63 -6.10 19.84 -25.52
N LEU A 64 -6.29 20.26 -24.26
CA LEU A 64 -6.58 21.65 -23.92
C LEU A 64 -5.36 22.56 -24.17
N ALA A 65 -4.13 22.06 -23.98
CA ALA A 65 -2.91 22.77 -24.35
C ALA A 65 -2.81 23.02 -25.87
N VAL A 66 -3.19 22.03 -26.69
CA VAL A 66 -3.25 22.18 -28.16
C VAL A 66 -4.32 23.20 -28.57
N ALA A 67 -5.53 23.12 -27.98
CA ALA A 67 -6.61 24.06 -28.27
C ALA A 67 -6.25 25.51 -27.89
N VAL A 68 -5.55 25.70 -26.76
CA VAL A 68 -5.03 27.02 -26.33
C VAL A 68 -3.94 27.53 -27.27
N GLN A 69 -3.09 26.65 -27.81
CA GLN A 69 -2.08 27.01 -28.79
C GLN A 69 -2.71 27.49 -30.11
N GLU A 70 -3.69 26.76 -30.65
CA GLU A 70 -4.43 27.13 -31.86
C GLU A 70 -5.23 28.43 -31.67
N PHE A 71 -5.84 28.62 -30.50
CA PHE A 71 -6.52 29.88 -30.17
C PHE A 71 -5.52 31.05 -30.02
N GLY A 72 -4.31 30.74 -29.54
CA GLY A 72 -3.27 31.73 -29.33
C GLY A 72 -2.68 32.32 -30.61
N GLU A 73 -2.71 31.57 -31.71
CA GLU A 73 -2.39 32.07 -33.05
C GLU A 73 -3.34 33.21 -33.48
N GLN A 74 -4.58 33.20 -32.99
CA GLN A 74 -5.60 34.22 -33.26
C GLN A 74 -5.60 35.36 -32.22
N ASN A 75 -5.12 35.13 -30.98
CA ASN A 75 -5.10 36.12 -29.90
C ASN A 75 -3.86 35.98 -28.97
N PRO A 76 -2.76 36.73 -29.23
CA PRO A 76 -1.47 36.51 -28.56
C PRO A 76 -1.44 36.79 -27.05
N LEU A 77 -2.24 37.74 -26.55
CA LEU A 77 -2.26 38.11 -25.12
C LEU A 77 -3.05 37.11 -24.26
N LEU A 78 -4.15 36.57 -24.79
CA LEU A 78 -4.97 35.54 -24.15
C LEU A 78 -4.22 34.21 -24.11
N CYS A 79 -3.48 33.87 -25.17
CA CYS A 79 -2.61 32.70 -25.23
C CYS A 79 -1.66 32.62 -24.05
N LYS A 80 -1.05 33.76 -23.69
CA LYS A 80 -0.03 33.81 -22.64
C LYS A 80 -0.65 33.53 -21.27
N GLN A 81 -1.82 34.11 -20.99
CA GLN A 81 -2.54 33.90 -19.72
C GLN A 81 -3.07 32.47 -19.60
N LEU A 82 -3.67 31.93 -20.67
CA LEU A 82 -4.13 30.55 -20.71
C LEU A 82 -2.98 29.55 -20.63
N GLY A 83 -1.88 29.80 -21.34
CA GLY A 83 -0.67 28.99 -21.28
C GLY A 83 -0.08 28.95 -19.87
N ASP A 84 -0.03 30.08 -19.15
CA ASP A 84 0.43 30.12 -17.76
C ASP A 84 -0.48 29.32 -16.81
N VAL A 85 -1.79 29.33 -17.02
CA VAL A 85 -2.74 28.53 -16.21
C VAL A 85 -2.61 27.04 -16.54
N VAL A 86 -2.55 26.67 -17.81
CA VAL A 86 -2.34 25.28 -18.26
C VAL A 86 -0.99 24.74 -17.75
N ALA A 87 0.07 25.55 -17.78
CA ALA A 87 1.37 25.16 -17.23
C ALA A 87 1.31 24.89 -15.71
N LYS A 88 0.61 25.74 -14.96
CA LYS A 88 0.38 25.51 -13.51
C LYS A 88 -0.44 24.26 -13.25
N MET A 89 -1.45 24.00 -14.08
CA MET A 89 -2.28 22.78 -13.96
C MET A 89 -1.49 21.52 -14.30
N ALA A 90 -0.65 21.56 -15.34
CA ALA A 90 0.25 20.46 -15.68
C ALA A 90 1.25 20.17 -14.55
N GLU A 91 1.76 21.21 -13.89
CA GLU A 91 2.66 21.05 -12.73
C GLU A 91 1.94 20.46 -11.52
N ALA A 92 0.72 20.92 -11.21
CA ALA A 92 -0.13 20.33 -10.19
C ALA A 92 -0.47 18.86 -10.50
N GLN A 93 -0.86 18.54 -11.73
CA GLN A 93 -1.16 17.18 -12.17
C GLN A 93 0.07 16.26 -12.05
N ARG A 94 1.26 16.74 -12.41
CA ARG A 94 2.52 16.01 -12.21
C ARG A 94 2.79 15.75 -10.73
N HIS A 95 2.52 16.72 -9.86
CA HIS A 95 2.67 16.58 -8.41
C HIS A 95 1.71 15.53 -7.84
N VAL A 96 0.43 15.54 -8.21
CA VAL A 96 -0.56 14.53 -7.77
C VAL A 96 -0.14 13.13 -8.24
N THR A 97 0.26 13.00 -9.50
CA THR A 97 0.73 11.72 -10.07
C THR A 97 1.92 11.16 -9.28
N GLN A 98 2.90 12.01 -8.95
CA GLN A 98 4.05 11.61 -8.14
C GLN A 98 3.63 11.17 -6.74
N GLN A 99 2.70 11.88 -6.10
CA GLN A 99 2.20 11.55 -4.77
C GLN A 99 1.47 10.21 -4.72
N VAL A 100 0.63 9.90 -5.73
CA VAL A 100 -0.01 8.59 -5.90
C VAL A 100 1.03 7.49 -6.06
N GLN A 101 2.03 7.72 -6.91
CA GLN A 101 3.08 6.74 -7.17
C GLN A 101 3.94 6.46 -5.93
N ASP A 102 4.33 7.50 -5.20
CA ASP A 102 5.12 7.36 -3.96
C ASP A 102 4.33 6.62 -2.88
N ARG A 103 3.02 6.90 -2.76
CA ARG A 103 2.12 6.19 -1.86
C ARG A 103 1.98 4.71 -2.23
N SER A 104 1.80 4.40 -3.51
CA SER A 104 1.75 3.03 -4.03
C SER A 104 3.03 2.25 -3.73
N ASN A 105 4.19 2.85 -4.01
CA ASN A 105 5.49 2.26 -3.72
C ASN A 105 5.70 1.99 -2.23
N ARG A 106 5.26 2.90 -1.35
CA ARG A 106 5.32 2.71 0.11
C ARG A 106 4.46 1.53 0.56
N LEU A 107 3.23 1.43 0.07
CA LEU A 107 2.32 0.32 0.39
C LEU A 107 2.89 -1.02 -0.10
N LYS A 108 3.44 -1.06 -1.33
CA LYS A 108 4.10 -2.25 -1.87
C LYS A 108 5.25 -2.72 -0.98
N ARG A 109 6.17 -1.82 -0.61
CA ARG A 109 7.29 -2.13 0.29
C ARG A 109 6.82 -2.60 1.66
N GLN A 110 5.75 -2.01 2.19
CA GLN A 110 5.16 -2.42 3.46
C GLN A 110 4.59 -3.85 3.36
N ALA A 111 3.89 -4.18 2.28
CA ALA A 111 3.36 -5.53 2.05
C ALA A 111 4.50 -6.57 1.92
N GLU A 112 5.56 -6.25 1.16
CA GLU A 112 6.75 -7.11 1.04
C GLU A 112 7.41 -7.36 2.40
N LYS A 113 7.55 -6.32 3.23
CA LYS A 113 8.07 -6.48 4.59
C LYS A 113 7.18 -7.38 5.45
N GLN A 114 5.86 -7.17 5.44
CA GLN A 114 4.92 -8.00 6.21
C GLN A 114 4.96 -9.46 5.75
N LEU A 115 5.12 -9.72 4.46
CA LEU A 115 5.27 -11.07 3.93
C LEU A 115 6.56 -11.74 4.43
N ALA A 116 7.68 -11.01 4.43
CA ALA A 116 8.95 -11.51 4.95
C ALA A 116 8.88 -11.82 6.46
N ASP A 117 8.25 -10.93 7.24
CA ASP A 117 8.03 -11.14 8.68
C ASP A 117 7.18 -12.40 8.92
N TYR A 118 6.10 -12.59 8.15
CA TYR A 118 5.26 -13.79 8.22
C TYR A 118 6.02 -15.07 7.83
N GLN A 119 6.81 -15.03 6.75
CA GLN A 119 7.62 -16.15 6.31
C GLN A 119 8.62 -16.58 7.39
N SER A 120 9.28 -15.63 8.04
CA SER A 120 10.20 -15.90 9.17
C SER A 120 9.49 -16.60 10.33
N VAL A 121 8.30 -16.11 10.73
CA VAL A 121 7.52 -16.76 11.80
C VAL A 121 7.07 -18.16 11.38
N LYS A 122 6.64 -18.34 10.13
CA LYS A 122 6.27 -19.66 9.59
C LYS A 122 7.44 -20.64 9.65
N GLU A 123 8.62 -20.24 9.19
CA GLU A 123 9.84 -21.07 9.24
C GLU A 123 10.21 -21.43 10.68
N PHE A 124 10.10 -20.47 11.60
CA PHE A 124 10.30 -20.72 13.03
C PHE A 124 9.34 -21.78 13.56
N ILE A 125 8.03 -21.64 13.30
CA ILE A 125 7.02 -22.61 13.73
C ILE A 125 7.29 -23.99 13.12
N LEU A 126 7.59 -24.06 11.82
CA LEU A 126 7.91 -25.32 11.15
C LEU A 126 9.12 -26.01 11.78
N SER A 127 10.17 -25.27 12.13
CA SER A 127 11.33 -25.84 12.83
C SER A 127 10.97 -26.44 14.20
N TRP A 128 10.02 -25.82 14.92
CA TRP A 128 9.52 -26.34 16.19
C TRP A 128 8.64 -27.57 16.02
N VAL A 129 7.84 -27.62 14.95
CA VAL A 129 7.04 -28.79 14.59
C VAL A 129 7.98 -29.96 14.25
N GLU A 130 8.97 -29.76 13.39
CA GLU A 130 9.98 -30.77 13.05
C GLU A 130 10.72 -31.27 14.30
N LYS A 131 11.08 -30.36 15.22
CA LYS A 131 11.72 -30.73 16.48
C LYS A 131 10.78 -31.56 17.36
N ALA A 132 9.50 -31.21 17.47
CA ALA A 132 8.51 -31.99 18.20
C ALA A 132 8.28 -33.38 17.57
N GLU A 133 8.20 -33.46 16.24
CA GLU A 133 8.11 -34.72 15.51
C GLU A 133 9.34 -35.60 15.71
N SER A 134 10.54 -35.00 15.75
CA SER A 134 11.78 -35.73 16.08
C SER A 134 11.76 -36.33 17.49
N LEU A 135 11.18 -35.63 18.46
CA LEU A 135 11.01 -36.11 19.84
C LEU A 135 9.93 -37.19 19.96
N LEU A 136 8.92 -37.16 19.10
CA LEU A 136 7.87 -38.19 19.05
C LEU A 136 8.33 -39.46 18.31
N SER A 137 9.07 -39.31 17.22
CA SER A 137 9.57 -40.40 16.37
C SER A 137 10.82 -41.07 16.94
N GLY A 138 11.73 -40.30 17.50
CA GLY A 138 12.80 -40.81 18.34
C GLY A 138 12.19 -41.19 19.66
N SER A 139 11.68 -42.42 19.78
CA SER A 139 11.07 -42.98 20.98
C SER A 139 11.81 -42.46 22.22
N VAL A 140 11.27 -41.42 22.87
CA VAL A 140 11.72 -41.09 24.21
C VAL A 140 11.25 -42.27 25.02
N VAL A 141 12.16 -43.23 25.17
CA VAL A 141 12.03 -44.35 26.08
C VAL A 141 11.97 -43.67 27.45
N TRP A 142 10.77 -43.27 27.83
CA TRP A 142 10.40 -42.86 29.17
C TRP A 142 10.47 -44.13 30.02
N SER A 143 11.71 -44.59 30.25
CA SER A 143 12.01 -45.71 31.12
C SER A 143 12.05 -45.41 32.62
N PRO A 144 11.52 -44.29 33.19
CA PRO A 144 11.37 -44.23 34.65
C PRO A 144 10.53 -45.38 35.20
N ILE A 145 9.45 -45.78 34.49
CA ILE A 145 8.56 -46.84 34.97
C ILE A 145 9.15 -48.23 34.80
N SER A 146 9.85 -48.50 33.69
CA SER A 146 10.51 -49.79 33.50
C SER A 146 11.71 -49.96 34.44
N GLN A 147 12.48 -48.89 34.68
CA GLN A 147 13.58 -48.90 35.66
C GLN A 147 13.08 -49.11 37.09
N LEU A 148 11.99 -48.44 37.49
CA LEU A 148 11.37 -48.67 38.81
C LEU A 148 10.79 -50.08 38.93
N GLN A 149 10.18 -50.63 37.88
CA GLN A 149 9.68 -52.00 37.86
C GLN A 149 10.79 -53.04 37.99
N GLU A 150 11.94 -52.83 37.33
CA GLU A 150 13.11 -53.69 37.51
C GLU A 150 13.68 -53.61 38.93
N GLN A 151 13.76 -52.41 39.51
CA GLN A 151 14.21 -52.27 40.90
C GLN A 151 13.26 -52.97 41.89
N ILE A 152 11.95 -52.80 41.75
CA ILE A 152 10.97 -53.50 42.60
C ILE A 152 11.13 -55.02 42.49
N ARG A 153 11.30 -55.53 41.26
CA ARG A 153 11.48 -56.97 41.03
C ARG A 153 12.76 -57.50 41.70
N ALA A 154 13.87 -56.77 41.59
CA ALA A 154 15.11 -57.14 42.26
C ALA A 154 14.96 -57.18 43.79
N TYR A 155 14.26 -56.21 44.38
CA TYR A 155 13.96 -56.20 45.81
C TYR A 155 13.05 -57.36 46.24
N GLN A 156 12.04 -57.71 45.44
CA GLN A 156 11.17 -58.86 45.73
C GLN A 156 11.94 -60.18 45.71
N VAL A 157 12.88 -60.35 44.77
CA VAL A 157 13.73 -61.54 44.70
C VAL A 157 14.65 -61.63 45.92
N SER A 158 15.28 -60.54 46.32
CA SER A 158 16.15 -60.54 47.50
C SER A 158 15.37 -60.77 48.80
N LEU A 159 14.16 -60.22 48.91
CA LEU A 159 13.27 -60.47 50.05
C LEU A 159 12.87 -61.96 50.11
N ASN A 160 12.43 -62.53 48.99
CA ASN A 160 12.05 -63.94 48.91
C ASN A 160 13.22 -64.87 49.22
N TYR A 161 14.42 -64.54 48.73
CA TYR A 161 15.64 -65.27 49.04
C TYR A 161 15.98 -65.21 50.54
N PHE A 162 15.86 -64.04 51.16
CA PHE A 162 16.07 -63.87 52.60
C PHE A 162 15.03 -64.65 53.43
N TYR A 163 13.75 -64.65 53.03
CA TYR A 163 12.72 -65.46 53.67
C TYR A 163 12.97 -66.97 53.53
N TRP A 164 13.50 -67.41 52.38
CA TRP A 164 13.89 -68.80 52.16
C TRP A 164 15.06 -69.21 53.06
N ILE A 165 16.09 -68.37 53.21
CA ILE A 165 17.21 -68.59 54.15
C ILE A 165 16.73 -68.62 55.61
N LYS A 166 15.72 -67.85 55.98
CA LYS A 166 15.21 -67.85 57.36
C LYS A 166 14.36 -69.08 57.69
N LYS A 167 13.87 -69.80 56.67
CA LYS A 167 12.91 -70.91 56.80
C LYS A 167 13.55 -72.30 56.61
N ASN A 168 14.77 -72.37 56.07
CA ASN A 168 15.59 -73.58 55.95
C ASN A 168 16.89 -73.42 56.74
#